data_AF-A0A938G745-F1
#
_entry.id   AF-A0A938G745-F1
#
_cell.length_a   1.000
_cell.length_b   1.000
_cell.length_c   1.000
_cell.angle_alpha   90.00
_cell.angle_beta   90.00
_cell.angle_gamma   90.00
#
_symmetry.space_group_name_H-M   'P 1'
#
loop_
_entity.id
_entity.type
_entity.pdbx_description
1 polymer ?
#
loop_
_entity_poly.entity_id
_entity_poly.type
_entity_poly.pdbx_seq_one_letter_code
_entity_poly.pdbx_strand_id
1 'polypeptide(L)' 'TAECAIAYSAIGDDATAHELLALTNQHRNGDGSYLTGIVYPQRIAFPAMEVSAYTGAAVILAADAQLAISPAHKLFTHH' A
#
# COMPACT_ATOMS: atom_id res chain seq x y z
N THR A 1 -5.71 -1.63 0.54
CA THR A 1 -5.10 -2.07 -0.75
C THR A 1 -3.66 -2.49 -0.54
N ALA A 2 -2.84 -1.67 0.11
CA ALA A 2 -1.45 -2.01 0.41
C ALA A 2 -1.31 -3.28 1.29
N GLU A 3 -2.20 -3.45 2.27
CA GLU A 3 -2.24 -4.64 3.14
C GLU A 3 -2.54 -5.91 2.33
N CYS A 4 -3.39 -5.79 1.32
CA CYS A 4 -3.69 -6.88 0.40
C CYS A 4 -2.48 -7.19 -0.50
N ALA A 5 -1.75 -6.17 -0.96
CA ALA A 5 -0.49 -6.36 -1.67
C ALA A 5 0.56 -7.11 -0.82
N ILE A 6 0.63 -6.85 0.49
CA ILE A 6 1.48 -7.62 1.41
C ILE A 6 1.04 -9.08 1.46
N ALA A 7 -0.27 -9.35 1.56
CA ALA A 7 -0.79 -10.71 1.58
C ALA A 7 -0.48 -11.50 0.29
N TYR A 8 -0.55 -10.86 -0.88
CA TYR A 8 -0.14 -11.49 -2.15
C TYR A 8 1.36 -11.72 -2.22
N SER A 9 2.17 -10.79 -1.69
CA SER A 9 3.63 -10.99 -1.56
C SER A 9 3.95 -12.20 -0.68
N ALA A 10 3.18 -12.44 0.38
CA ALA A 10 3.36 -13.56 1.29
C ALA A 10 3.16 -14.94 0.65
N ILE A 11 2.35 -15.01 -0.40
CA ILE A 11 2.08 -16.27 -1.14
C ILE A 11 2.88 -16.38 -2.43
N GLY A 12 3.78 -15.42 -2.72
CA GLY A 12 4.62 -15.40 -3.91
C GLY A 12 3.90 -15.01 -5.20
N ASP A 13 2.71 -14.41 -5.12
CA ASP A 13 2.03 -13.83 -6.28
C ASP A 13 2.46 -12.38 -6.47
N ASP A 14 3.67 -12.23 -6.99
CA ASP A 14 4.32 -10.93 -7.15
C ASP A 14 3.57 -10.04 -8.14
N ALA A 15 2.97 -10.61 -9.19
CA ALA A 15 2.28 -9.83 -10.21
C ALA A 15 1.09 -9.06 -9.60
N THR A 16 0.20 -9.78 -8.90
CA THR A 16 -0.95 -9.16 -8.22
C THR A 16 -0.50 -8.18 -7.14
N ALA A 17 0.55 -8.53 -6.40
CA ALA A 17 1.10 -7.66 -5.35
C ALA A 17 1.56 -6.30 -5.92
N HIS A 18 2.30 -6.30 -7.03
CA HIS A 18 2.77 -5.07 -7.68
C HIS A 18 1.62 -4.23 -8.23
N GLU A 19 0.61 -4.85 -8.86
CA GLU A 19 -0.56 -4.15 -9.35
C GLU A 19 -1.31 -3.43 -8.23
N LEU A 20 -1.56 -4.13 -7.12
CA LEU A 20 -2.24 -3.56 -5.96
C LEU A 20 -1.45 -2.40 -5.34
N LEU A 21 -0.12 -2.54 -5.22
CA LEU A 21 0.71 -1.44 -4.71
C LEU A 21 0.66 -0.24 -5.66
N ALA A 22 0.73 -0.44 -6.98
CA ALA A 22 0.66 0.63 -7.96
C ALA A 22 -0.65 1.44 -7.90
N LEU A 23 -1.79 0.78 -7.57
CA LEU A 23 -3.08 1.46 -7.39
C LEU A 23 -3.08 2.45 -6.21
N THR A 24 -2.20 2.26 -5.20
CA THR A 24 -2.10 3.20 -4.08
C THR A 24 -1.61 4.59 -4.50
N ASN A 25 -0.92 4.72 -5.65
CA ASN A 25 -0.46 6.00 -6.16
C ASN A 25 -1.60 7.01 -6.40
N GLN A 26 -2.82 6.53 -6.68
CA GLN A 26 -4.00 7.40 -6.84
C GLN A 26 -4.38 8.14 -5.55
N HIS A 27 -3.93 7.65 -4.39
CA HIS A 27 -4.17 8.23 -3.08
C HIS A 27 -3.01 9.12 -2.61
N ARG A 28 -1.90 9.18 -3.36
CA ARG A 28 -0.68 9.88 -2.95
C ARG A 28 -0.81 11.39 -3.20
N ASN A 29 -0.64 12.17 -2.15
CA ASN A 29 -0.61 13.63 -2.20
C ASN A 29 0.76 14.16 -2.63
N GLY A 30 0.83 15.45 -2.97
CA GLY A 30 2.07 16.10 -3.42
C GLY A 30 3.18 16.16 -2.36
N ASP A 31 2.83 16.12 -1.08
CA ASP A 31 3.77 16.04 0.05
C ASP A 31 4.22 14.60 0.36
N GLY A 32 3.67 13.60 -0.34
CA GLY A 32 3.97 12.18 -0.15
C GLY A 32 3.10 11.46 0.88
N SER A 33 2.17 12.16 1.56
CA SER A 33 1.14 11.51 2.37
C SER A 33 0.15 10.74 1.50
N TYR A 34 -0.58 9.79 2.08
CA TYR A 34 -1.60 9.01 1.39
C TYR A 34 -2.97 9.28 2.00
N LEU A 35 -3.95 9.61 1.16
CA LEU A 35 -5.35 9.67 1.55
C LEU A 35 -5.80 8.31 2.06
N THR A 36 -6.52 8.31 3.20
CA THR A 36 -7.06 7.08 3.80
C THR A 36 -8.01 6.34 2.85
N GLY A 37 -8.76 7.08 2.02
CA GLY A 37 -9.65 6.49 1.03
C GLY A 37 -10.16 7.46 -0.02
N ILE A 38 -10.61 6.90 -1.14
CA ILE A 38 -11.24 7.62 -2.24
C ILE A 38 -12.56 6.91 -2.58
N VAL A 39 -13.66 7.65 -2.59
CA VAL A 39 -14.98 7.17 -2.98
C VAL A 39 -15.13 7.25 -4.50
N TYR A 40 -15.50 6.14 -5.13
CA TYR A 40 -15.75 6.05 -6.57
C TYR A 40 -17.26 6.06 -6.87
N PRO A 41 -17.69 6.62 -8.03
CA PRO A 41 -16.86 7.15 -9.13
C PRO A 41 -16.41 8.62 -8.97
N GLN A 42 -16.94 9.37 -8.00
CA GLN A 42 -16.72 10.82 -7.88
C GLN A 42 -15.29 11.22 -7.47
N ARG A 43 -14.46 10.25 -7.07
CA ARG A 43 -13.07 10.42 -6.60
C ARG A 43 -12.95 11.43 -5.45
N ILE A 44 -13.84 11.30 -4.48
CA ILE A 44 -13.86 12.17 -3.30
C ILE A 44 -13.06 11.52 -2.19
N ALA A 45 -12.15 12.27 -1.58
CA ALA A 45 -11.39 11.80 -0.42
C ALA A 45 -12.32 11.53 0.77
N PHE A 46 -12.20 10.35 1.37
CA PHE A 46 -12.99 9.95 2.53
C PHE A 46 -12.19 9.00 3.44
N PRO A 47 -12.23 9.19 4.78
CA PRO A 47 -12.87 10.31 5.50
C PRO A 47 -12.22 11.66 5.17
N ALA A 48 -12.90 12.77 5.47
CA ALA A 48 -12.62 14.13 4.99
C ALA A 48 -11.13 14.51 4.87
N MET A 49 -10.55 14.34 3.67
CA MET A 49 -9.12 14.58 3.37
C MET A 49 -8.15 13.92 4.36
N GLU A 50 -8.57 12.84 5.02
CA GLU A 50 -7.80 12.19 6.06
C GLU A 50 -6.55 11.53 5.48
N VAL A 51 -5.43 11.69 6.18
CA VAL A 51 -4.14 11.08 5.86
C VAL A 51 -3.62 10.31 7.08
N SER A 52 -4.06 9.06 7.24
CA SER A 52 -3.67 8.30 8.43
C SER A 52 -2.22 7.82 8.36
N ALA A 53 -1.53 7.84 9.50
CA ALA A 53 -0.19 7.26 9.62
C ALA A 53 -0.20 5.75 9.28
N TYR A 54 -1.31 5.06 9.57
CA TYR A 54 -1.52 3.66 9.23
C TYR A 54 -1.48 3.42 7.72
N THR A 55 -2.20 4.23 6.93
CA THR A 55 -2.23 4.10 5.47
C THR A 55 -0.83 4.31 4.87
N GLY A 56 -0.12 5.34 5.32
CA GLY A 56 1.26 5.57 4.90
C GLY A 56 2.19 4.41 5.28
N ALA A 57 2.07 3.89 6.51
CA ALA A 57 2.85 2.74 6.97
C ALA A 57 2.55 1.48 6.14
N ALA A 58 1.29 1.18 5.83
CA ALA A 58 0.91 0.03 5.02
C ALA A 58 1.56 0.08 3.62
N VAL A 59 1.62 1.26 2.98
CA VAL A 59 2.29 1.43 1.68
C VAL A 59 3.80 1.20 1.80
N ILE A 60 4.45 1.72 2.85
CA ILE A 60 5.89 1.52 3.08
C ILE A 60 6.20 0.03 3.31
N LEU A 61 5.41 -0.65 4.13
CA LEU A 61 5.58 -2.09 4.41
C LEU A 61 5.34 -2.94 3.16
N ALA A 62 4.36 -2.59 2.33
CA ALA A 62 4.12 -3.26 1.05
C ALA A 62 5.31 -3.10 0.08
N ALA A 63 5.87 -1.89 0.00
CA ALA A 63 7.07 -1.66 -0.80
C ALA A 63 8.29 -2.44 -0.27
N ASP A 64 8.48 -2.49 1.05
CA ASP A 64 9.55 -3.27 1.67
C ASP A 64 9.40 -4.77 1.39
N ALA A 65 8.18 -5.31 1.54
CA ALA A 65 7.85 -6.71 1.27
C ALA A 65 8.18 -7.12 -0.17
N GLN A 66 7.87 -6.27 -1.16
CA GLN A 66 8.05 -6.56 -2.58
C GLN A 66 9.49 -6.34 -3.07
N LEU A 67 10.15 -5.29 -2.59
CA LEU A 67 11.47 -4.87 -3.09
C LEU A 67 12.63 -5.34 -2.22
N ALA A 68 12.35 -6.03 -1.11
CA ALA A 68 13.34 -6.50 -0.14
C ALA A 68 14.30 -5.38 0.32
N ILE A 69 13.75 -4.18 0.59
CA ILE A 69 14.52 -2.97 0.91
C ILE A 69 15.28 -3.14 2.24
N SER A 70 14.64 -3.77 3.21
CA SER A 70 15.16 -4.00 4.55
C SER A 70 15.13 -5.48 4.91
N PRO A 71 15.90 -5.95 5.92
CA PRO A 71 15.78 -7.31 6.42
C PRO A 71 14.38 -7.69 6.93
N ALA A 72 13.54 -6.70 7.27
CA ALA A 72 12.20 -6.91 7.81
C ALA A 72 11.20 -7.40 6.77
N HIS A 73 11.47 -7.27 5.46
CA HIS A 73 10.59 -7.80 4.41
C HIS A 73 10.25 -9.29 4.62
N LYS A 74 11.20 -10.05 5.18
CA LYS A 74 11.06 -11.48 5.49
C LYS A 74 9.95 -11.78 6.50
N LEU A 75 9.54 -10.81 7.32
CA LEU A 75 8.40 -10.96 8.22
C LEU A 75 7.10 -11.25 7.46
N PHE A 76 7.02 -10.82 6.20
CA PHE A 76 5.85 -10.96 5.36
C PHE A 76 6.00 -11.99 4.25
N THR A 77 7.23 -12.32 3.82
CA THR A 77 7.47 -13.17 2.64
C THR A 77 8.15 -14.50 2.93
N HIS A 78 8.67 -14.70 4.15
CA HIS A 78 9.27 -15.97 4.56
C HIS A 78 8.43 -16.62 5.66
N HIS A 79 7.71 -17.68 5.28
CA HIS A 79 6.90 -18.51 6.17
C HIS A 79 7.30 -19.99 6.05
#